data_AF-A0A249T2M6-F1
#
_entry.id   AF-A0A249T2M6-F1
#
_cell.length_a   1.000
_cell.length_b   1.000
_cell.length_c   1.000
_cell.angle_alpha   90.00
_cell.angle_beta   90.00
_cell.angle_gamma   90.00
#
_symmetry.space_group_name_H-M   'P 1'
#
loop_
_entity.id
_entity.type
_entity.pdbx_description
1 polymer ?
#
loop_
_entity_poly.entity_id
_entity_poly.type
_entity_poly.pdbx_seq_one_letter_code
_entity_poly.pdbx_strand_id
1 'polypeptide(L)'
;MRSTAVPYTSHFSCRWQRIASLILLIICSLATTTTARQAAAIAVHSLPELQEAVNKATPGAIIILADGNYTATTDININAQGTAAQPITIRAATNGKAFITGEGGFHLTAPASHLVIQGFFFKHTSSRTRTDAGTSFCRFLQNTFETTGDGENLLINGNDHQVAYNTFQHKDAMGRFIAIRGTGSQIAERLWIHHNYFFDHKRQKANGAESLQFGLSGFSLSTSNSVVEYNLFEDCDGENELISIKASGITLRYNTIRNCPAHFTLRHGNHNTVYGNYFFNTPGLRIFGDDHTIHSNYFEQCSPAINIGNGGAEVADGAPLTSHDRPDRVLIAFNTLINNKQNIVQQPRNNGIGATQITISHNIISGGPVAAKLAGPLTGTIWEDNTLVQVNDPGDMPAGAYITGTPKLIADKKGIWRLQKSYPAFIKDTAILLLIPFDMDGQPRKAPLDAGADQFSQAAATAWPLTKEQTGAQAVQPRSSTR
;
A
#
# COMPACT_ATOMS: atom_id res chain seq x y z
N MET A 1 8.92 81.59 27.90
CA MET A 1 7.92 80.63 27.37
C MET A 1 8.59 79.76 26.32
N ARG A 2 8.55 78.44 26.54
CA ARG A 2 8.82 77.29 25.65
C ARG A 2 10.19 77.27 24.92
N SER A 3 11.23 76.62 25.44
CA SER A 3 11.48 75.16 25.60
C SER A 3 12.19 74.59 24.35
N THR A 4 13.52 74.45 24.38
CA THR A 4 14.32 73.19 24.55
C THR A 4 14.50 72.41 23.24
N ALA A 5 15.59 71.73 22.91
CA ALA A 5 16.99 71.64 23.35
C ALA A 5 17.67 70.68 22.35
N VAL A 6 19.01 70.74 22.26
CA VAL A 6 19.94 70.03 21.35
C VAL A 6 19.99 68.49 21.60
N PRO A 7 20.62 67.66 20.72
CA PRO A 7 22.06 67.35 20.88
C PRO A 7 22.84 67.25 19.54
N TYR A 8 24.08 67.73 19.42
CA TYR A 8 25.38 67.26 19.97
C TYR A 8 25.89 65.93 19.41
N THR A 9 26.93 66.07 18.61
CA THR A 9 27.96 65.09 18.22
C THR A 9 28.76 64.57 19.41
N SER A 10 29.23 63.32 19.39
CA SER A 10 30.68 62.98 19.36
C SER A 10 31.03 61.58 19.90
N HIS A 11 32.06 61.05 19.24
CA HIS A 11 32.96 59.93 19.44
C HIS A 11 33.26 59.34 20.84
N PHE A 12 33.89 58.15 20.75
CA PHE A 12 34.61 57.33 21.73
C PHE A 12 33.72 56.30 22.46
N SER A 13 33.96 54.99 22.37
CA SER A 13 35.26 54.38 22.62
C SER A 13 35.34 52.93 22.10
N CYS A 14 36.38 52.69 21.31
CA CYS A 14 37.00 51.41 21.04
C CYS A 14 37.63 50.89 22.35
N ARG A 15 37.06 49.83 22.97
CA ARG A 15 37.79 48.89 23.88
C ARG A 15 36.99 47.73 24.50
N TRP A 16 35.90 47.21 23.92
CA TRP A 16 35.16 46.07 24.55
C TRP A 16 34.74 44.93 23.60
N GLN A 17 35.36 44.79 22.43
CA GLN A 17 35.00 43.73 21.45
C GLN A 17 36.03 42.62 21.27
N ARG A 18 37.09 42.53 22.09
CA ARG A 18 38.14 41.49 21.96
C ARG A 18 38.19 40.45 23.07
N ILE A 19 37.19 40.40 23.96
CA ILE A 19 37.12 39.38 25.03
C ILE A 19 35.89 38.45 24.87
N ALA A 20 34.86 38.85 24.10
CA ALA A 20 33.69 38.00 23.84
C ALA A 20 33.92 36.89 22.79
N SER A 21 34.95 37.01 21.93
CA SER A 21 35.22 36.03 20.86
C SER A 21 36.07 34.83 21.31
N LEU A 22 36.66 34.86 22.51
CA LEU A 22 37.47 33.75 23.03
C LEU A 22 36.68 32.76 23.91
N ILE A 23 35.50 33.16 24.41
CA ILE A 23 34.61 32.29 25.20
C ILE A 23 33.67 31.48 24.30
N LEU A 24 33.32 31.99 23.11
CA LEU A 24 32.50 31.27 22.12
C LEU A 24 33.26 30.11 21.43
N LEU A 25 34.60 30.15 21.42
CA LEU A 25 35.44 29.11 20.82
C LEU A 25 35.78 27.96 21.78
N ILE A 26 35.54 28.11 23.10
CA ILE A 26 35.75 27.04 24.10
C ILE A 26 34.45 26.28 24.39
N ILE A 27 33.27 26.89 24.15
CA ILE A 27 31.98 26.20 24.26
C ILE A 27 31.68 25.33 23.02
N CYS A 28 32.34 25.61 21.88
CA CYS A 28 32.18 24.82 20.65
C CYS A 28 33.06 23.54 20.60
N SER A 29 33.97 23.34 21.56
CA SER A 29 34.84 22.16 21.65
C SER A 29 34.34 21.06 22.61
N LEU A 30 33.15 21.23 23.20
CA LEU A 30 32.43 20.17 23.93
C LEU A 30 31.23 19.63 23.14
N ALA A 31 31.30 19.65 21.81
CA ALA A 31 30.55 18.67 21.03
C ALA A 31 31.21 17.31 21.27
N THR A 32 30.82 16.64 22.35
CA THR A 32 31.09 15.21 22.51
C THR A 32 30.50 14.53 21.28
N THR A 33 31.37 14.16 20.34
CA THR A 33 31.03 13.18 19.31
C THR A 33 30.72 11.90 20.06
N THR A 34 29.46 11.71 20.45
CA THR A 34 28.94 10.43 20.90
C THR A 34 28.97 9.54 19.67
N THR A 35 30.12 8.93 19.43
CA THR A 35 30.19 7.74 18.57
C THR A 35 29.19 6.76 19.17
N ALA A 36 28.06 6.54 18.48
CA ALA A 36 27.08 5.56 18.88
C ALA A 36 27.82 4.23 18.98
N ARG A 37 28.10 3.80 20.21
CA ARG A 37 28.72 2.50 20.47
C ARG A 37 27.68 1.48 20.02
N GLN A 38 27.93 0.84 18.88
CA GLN A 38 27.07 -0.23 18.40
C GLN A 38 27.05 -1.30 19.49
N ALA A 39 25.87 -1.55 20.07
CA ALA A 39 25.73 -2.56 21.10
C ALA A 39 26.22 -3.89 20.51
N ALA A 40 27.03 -4.63 21.28
CA ALA A 40 27.47 -5.95 20.87
C ALA A 40 26.23 -6.82 20.63
N ALA A 41 26.22 -7.56 19.52
CA ALA A 41 25.10 -8.43 19.22
C ALA A 41 24.98 -9.53 20.28
N ILE A 42 23.75 -9.77 20.75
CA ILE A 42 23.39 -10.78 21.72
C ILE A 42 22.98 -12.03 20.93
N ALA A 43 23.87 -13.00 20.82
CA ALA A 43 23.55 -14.30 20.26
C ALA A 43 22.73 -15.11 21.29
N VAL A 44 21.62 -15.69 20.83
CA VAL A 44 20.76 -16.57 21.63
C VAL A 44 20.48 -17.86 20.86
N HIS A 45 20.36 -18.96 21.60
CA HIS A 45 20.28 -20.32 21.05
C HIS A 45 18.99 -21.06 21.46
N SER A 46 18.12 -20.41 22.23
CA SER A 46 16.86 -20.99 22.72
C SER A 46 15.77 -19.92 22.89
N LEU A 47 14.50 -20.34 22.96
CA LEU A 47 13.39 -19.41 23.21
C LEU A 47 13.45 -18.73 24.59
N PRO A 48 13.85 -19.41 25.69
CA PRO A 48 14.07 -18.74 26.97
C PRO A 48 15.16 -17.66 26.91
N GLU A 49 16.29 -17.93 26.24
CA GLU A 49 17.35 -16.93 26.04
C GLU A 49 16.86 -15.76 25.20
N LEU A 50 16.09 -16.01 24.15
CA LEU A 50 15.47 -14.96 23.34
C LEU A 50 14.55 -14.09 24.19
N GLN A 51 13.66 -14.68 24.99
CA GLN A 51 12.74 -13.95 25.84
C GLN A 51 13.50 -13.12 26.90
N GLU A 52 14.55 -13.69 27.51
CA GLU A 52 15.38 -12.97 28.47
C GLU A 52 16.12 -11.79 27.82
N ALA A 53 16.67 -11.99 26.63
CA ALA A 53 17.35 -10.94 25.87
C ALA A 53 16.37 -9.81 25.48
N VAL A 54 15.15 -10.16 25.04
CA VAL A 54 14.08 -9.20 24.75
C VAL A 54 13.71 -8.39 25.99
N ASN A 55 13.53 -9.04 27.14
CA ASN A 55 13.15 -8.38 28.39
C ASN A 55 14.21 -7.38 28.88
N LYS A 56 15.48 -7.61 28.55
CA LYS A 56 16.62 -6.76 28.91
C LYS A 56 17.01 -5.78 27.80
N ALA A 57 16.34 -5.80 26.65
CA ALA A 57 16.71 -5.02 25.49
C ALA A 57 16.58 -3.52 25.78
N THR A 58 17.62 -2.77 25.44
CA THR A 58 17.65 -1.31 25.48
C THR A 58 17.77 -0.77 24.05
N PRO A 59 17.45 0.50 23.78
CA PRO A 59 17.59 1.07 22.44
C PRO A 59 18.93 0.72 21.79
N GLY A 60 18.88 0.22 20.55
CA GLY A 60 20.05 -0.22 19.78
C GLY A 60 20.48 -1.67 20.01
N ALA A 61 19.81 -2.42 20.89
CA ALA A 61 20.08 -3.84 21.07
C ALA A 61 19.88 -4.63 19.76
N ILE A 62 20.80 -5.57 19.49
CA ILE A 62 20.72 -6.49 18.35
C ILE A 62 20.72 -7.91 18.93
N ILE A 63 19.57 -8.58 18.88
CA ILE A 63 19.37 -9.94 19.34
C ILE A 63 19.34 -10.86 18.12
N ILE A 64 20.18 -11.88 18.10
CA ILE A 64 20.35 -12.81 16.98
C ILE A 64 20.01 -14.21 17.45
N LEU A 65 18.89 -14.75 16.97
CA LEU A 65 18.54 -16.15 17.19
C LEU A 65 19.29 -17.03 16.20
N ALA A 66 20.01 -18.03 16.71
CA ALA A 66 20.73 -18.99 15.89
C ALA A 66 19.80 -19.76 14.92
N ASP A 67 20.38 -20.39 13.91
CA ASP A 67 19.65 -21.25 12.99
C ASP A 67 19.14 -22.47 13.76
N GLY A 68 17.88 -22.86 13.53
CA GLY A 68 17.26 -23.94 14.29
C GLY A 68 15.73 -23.95 14.20
N ASN A 69 15.14 -24.98 14.80
CA ASN A 69 13.70 -25.10 14.97
C ASN A 69 13.32 -24.84 16.43
N TYR A 70 12.43 -23.88 16.64
CA TYR A 70 12.04 -23.37 17.94
C TYR A 70 10.53 -23.54 18.13
N THR A 71 10.14 -24.60 18.82
CA THR A 71 8.74 -24.89 19.13
C THR A 71 8.28 -24.06 20.33
N ALA A 72 7.54 -22.99 20.06
CA ALA A 72 6.95 -22.13 21.08
C ALA A 72 5.62 -22.72 21.58
N THR A 73 5.47 -22.82 22.89
CA THR A 73 4.20 -23.22 23.55
C THR A 73 3.37 -22.01 23.97
N THR A 74 4.01 -20.84 24.08
CA THR A 74 3.39 -19.54 24.38
C THR A 74 4.00 -18.48 23.49
N ASP A 75 3.30 -17.35 23.35
CA ASP A 75 3.83 -16.21 22.59
C ASP A 75 5.11 -15.65 23.24
N ILE A 76 6.03 -15.23 22.37
CA ILE A 76 7.20 -14.42 22.74
C ILE A 76 6.70 -12.99 22.86
N ASN A 77 6.56 -12.52 24.10
CA ASN A 77 5.98 -11.21 24.39
C ASN A 77 7.07 -10.14 24.29
N ILE A 78 6.77 -9.08 23.52
CA ILE A 78 7.72 -8.00 23.24
C ILE A 78 7.03 -6.67 23.55
N ASN A 79 7.46 -6.01 24.62
CA ASN A 79 7.02 -4.67 25.04
C ASN A 79 8.17 -3.65 25.09
N ALA A 80 9.33 -4.03 24.55
CA ALA A 80 10.54 -3.21 24.56
C ALA A 80 10.43 -1.99 23.63
N GLN A 81 11.15 -0.93 23.97
CA GLN A 81 11.11 0.35 23.27
C GLN A 81 12.51 0.72 22.77
N GLY A 82 12.67 0.72 21.45
CA GLY A 82 13.82 1.35 20.80
C GLY A 82 13.61 2.85 20.64
N THR A 83 14.46 3.46 19.83
CA THR A 83 14.25 4.84 19.34
C THR A 83 14.43 4.88 17.83
N ALA A 84 14.01 5.96 17.17
CA ALA A 84 14.23 6.15 15.74
C ALA A 84 15.72 6.00 15.35
N ALA A 85 16.62 6.55 16.16
CA ALA A 85 18.07 6.47 15.93
C ALA A 85 18.67 5.12 16.33
N GLN A 86 18.07 4.43 17.29
CA GLN A 86 18.57 3.16 17.86
C GLN A 86 17.40 2.18 18.03
N PRO A 87 16.88 1.61 16.94
CA PRO A 87 15.84 0.60 17.01
C PRO A 87 16.39 -0.68 17.64
N ILE A 88 15.52 -1.46 18.29
CA ILE A 88 15.88 -2.80 18.77
C ILE A 88 15.64 -3.78 17.63
N THR A 89 16.67 -4.54 17.27
CA THR A 89 16.60 -5.54 16.19
C THR A 89 16.59 -6.94 16.78
N ILE A 90 15.54 -7.70 16.48
CA ILE A 90 15.39 -9.12 16.80
C ILE A 90 15.39 -9.84 15.46
N ARG A 91 16.42 -10.64 15.19
CA ARG A 91 16.60 -11.27 13.88
C ARG A 91 17.09 -12.70 13.95
N ALA A 92 16.82 -13.46 12.89
CA ALA A 92 17.51 -14.71 12.64
C ALA A 92 19.00 -14.48 12.32
N ALA A 93 19.85 -15.45 12.64
CA ALA A 93 21.25 -15.47 12.26
C ALA A 93 21.38 -15.52 10.73
N THR A 94 20.68 -16.47 10.10
CA THR A 94 20.50 -16.58 8.65
C THR A 94 19.02 -16.42 8.29
N ASN A 95 18.70 -15.55 7.33
CA ASN A 95 17.32 -15.34 6.89
C ASN A 95 16.64 -16.67 6.49
N GLY A 96 15.48 -16.94 7.07
CA GLY A 96 14.67 -18.13 6.82
C GLY A 96 15.18 -19.42 7.47
N LYS A 97 16.20 -19.37 8.35
CA LYS A 97 16.77 -20.55 9.01
C LYS A 97 16.46 -20.67 10.51
N ALA A 98 15.87 -19.64 11.11
CA ALA A 98 15.27 -19.73 12.44
C ALA A 98 13.75 -19.93 12.30
N PHE A 99 13.31 -21.18 12.50
CA PHE A 99 11.90 -21.56 12.40
C PHE A 99 11.21 -21.38 13.75
N ILE A 100 10.13 -20.59 13.77
CA ILE A 100 9.24 -20.47 14.93
C ILE A 100 8.02 -21.35 14.65
N THR A 101 7.84 -22.42 15.43
CA THR A 101 6.78 -23.41 15.27
C THR A 101 5.95 -23.55 16.55
N GLY A 102 4.90 -24.38 16.51
CA GLY A 102 4.06 -24.66 17.67
C GLY A 102 2.92 -23.66 17.85
N GLU A 103 2.50 -23.47 19.09
CA GLU A 103 1.33 -22.66 19.46
C GLU A 103 1.71 -21.25 19.90
N GLY A 104 2.92 -20.79 19.64
CA GLY A 104 3.39 -19.46 20.02
C GLY A 104 4.02 -18.70 18.86
N GLY A 105 3.83 -17.38 18.83
CA GLY A 105 4.42 -16.48 17.84
C GLY A 105 4.97 -15.22 18.50
N PHE A 106 5.23 -14.17 17.72
CA PHE A 106 5.73 -12.91 18.24
C PHE A 106 4.57 -11.97 18.56
N HIS A 107 4.36 -11.63 19.84
CA HIS A 107 3.29 -10.74 20.27
C HIS A 107 3.87 -9.40 20.75
N LEU A 108 3.68 -8.36 19.94
CA LEU A 108 4.08 -7.00 20.29
C LEU A 108 2.94 -6.32 21.05
N THR A 109 3.20 -5.94 22.30
CA THR A 109 2.22 -5.31 23.19
C THR A 109 2.63 -3.90 23.54
N ALA A 110 1.67 -3.01 23.85
CA ALA A 110 1.99 -1.68 24.33
C ALA A 110 2.92 -1.74 25.56
N PRO A 111 3.95 -0.88 25.65
CA PRO A 111 4.25 0.26 24.78
C PRO A 111 5.29 -0.02 23.68
N ALA A 112 5.38 -1.24 23.13
CA ALA A 112 6.42 -1.61 22.16
C ALA A 112 6.56 -0.60 21.02
N SER A 113 7.80 -0.16 20.77
CA SER A 113 8.08 0.76 19.67
C SER A 113 9.49 0.64 19.10
N HIS A 114 9.66 1.05 17.85
CA HIS A 114 10.95 1.04 17.14
C HIS A 114 11.64 -0.33 17.16
N LEU A 115 10.86 -1.39 16.90
CA LEU A 115 11.34 -2.76 16.80
C LEU A 115 11.59 -3.16 15.34
N VAL A 116 12.53 -4.09 15.13
CA VAL A 116 12.73 -4.78 13.86
C VAL A 116 12.65 -6.27 14.10
N ILE A 117 11.67 -6.93 13.50
CA ILE A 117 11.51 -8.39 13.49
C ILE A 117 11.94 -8.88 12.11
N GLN A 118 13.07 -9.57 12.03
CA GLN A 118 13.72 -9.84 10.74
C GLN A 118 14.17 -11.28 10.51
N GLY A 119 13.88 -11.78 9.31
CA GLY A 119 14.52 -13.00 8.78
C GLY A 119 13.99 -14.30 9.38
N PHE A 120 12.88 -14.30 10.11
CA PHE A 120 12.31 -15.53 10.69
C PHE A 120 11.49 -16.31 9.67
N PHE A 121 11.38 -17.63 9.90
CA PHE A 121 10.39 -18.48 9.24
C PHE A 121 9.28 -18.82 10.24
N PHE A 122 8.11 -18.22 10.10
CA PHE A 122 6.95 -18.45 10.95
C PHE A 122 6.11 -19.61 10.40
N LYS A 123 6.09 -20.72 11.15
CA LYS A 123 5.32 -21.94 10.90
C LYS A 123 4.56 -22.41 12.15
N HIS A 124 4.27 -21.46 13.04
CA HIS A 124 3.41 -21.66 14.20
C HIS A 124 1.93 -21.60 13.77
N THR A 125 1.02 -21.92 14.68
CA THR A 125 -0.43 -21.74 14.49
C THR A 125 -0.76 -20.30 14.12
N SER A 126 -1.72 -20.08 13.22
CA SER A 126 -2.14 -18.74 12.78
C SER A 126 -2.60 -17.85 13.96
N SER A 127 -2.56 -16.54 13.76
CA SER A 127 -2.90 -15.47 14.73
C SER A 127 -1.94 -15.29 15.91
N ARG A 128 -0.76 -15.90 15.87
CA ARG A 128 0.23 -15.82 16.97
C ARG A 128 1.31 -14.76 16.76
N THR A 129 1.60 -14.38 15.52
CA THR A 129 2.43 -13.19 15.24
C THR A 129 1.52 -11.99 15.01
N ARG A 130 1.53 -11.04 15.96
CA ARG A 130 0.60 -9.91 15.98
C ARG A 130 1.15 -8.70 16.73
N THR A 131 0.59 -7.53 16.41
CA THR A 131 0.75 -6.31 17.21
C THR A 131 -0.57 -5.88 17.81
N ASP A 132 -0.52 -5.29 19.01
CA ASP A 132 -1.68 -4.70 19.69
C ASP A 132 -1.72 -3.19 19.56
N ALA A 133 -2.89 -2.62 19.90
CA ALA A 133 -3.09 -1.18 20.03
C ALA A 133 -2.02 -0.56 20.95
N GLY A 134 -1.54 0.63 20.59
CA GLY A 134 -0.50 1.33 21.34
C GLY A 134 0.95 0.94 20.98
N THR A 135 1.14 0.02 20.03
CA THR A 135 2.45 -0.22 19.42
C THR A 135 2.72 0.78 18.29
N SER A 136 3.98 1.16 18.07
CA SER A 136 4.33 2.11 16.98
C SER A 136 5.72 1.91 16.37
N PHE A 137 5.94 2.30 15.11
CA PHE A 137 7.26 2.27 14.45
C PHE A 137 7.95 0.90 14.41
N CYS A 138 7.18 -0.19 14.44
CA CYS A 138 7.70 -1.56 14.36
C CYS A 138 7.80 -2.02 12.90
N ARG A 139 8.81 -2.83 12.60
CA ARG A 139 9.12 -3.27 11.23
C ARG A 139 9.20 -4.78 11.16
N PHE A 140 8.38 -5.38 10.31
CA PHE A 140 8.45 -6.81 9.95
C PHE A 140 9.15 -6.91 8.60
N LEU A 141 10.40 -7.38 8.60
CA LEU A 141 11.27 -7.38 7.43
C LEU A 141 11.75 -8.78 7.07
N GLN A 142 11.67 -9.17 5.80
CA GLN A 142 12.32 -10.41 5.32
C GLN A 142 11.90 -11.71 6.04
N ASN A 143 10.69 -11.74 6.61
CA ASN A 143 10.16 -12.94 7.22
C ASN A 143 9.41 -13.78 6.19
N THR A 144 9.38 -15.10 6.40
CA THR A 144 8.51 -16.01 5.66
C THR A 144 7.39 -16.50 6.57
N PHE A 145 6.15 -16.40 6.12
CA PHE A 145 4.96 -16.85 6.84
C PHE A 145 4.30 -18.00 6.09
N GLU A 146 4.24 -19.15 6.75
CA GLU A 146 3.55 -20.37 6.33
C GLU A 146 2.89 -20.99 7.58
N THR A 147 2.01 -20.22 8.21
CA THR A 147 1.37 -20.59 9.48
C THR A 147 0.32 -21.69 9.28
N THR A 148 0.02 -22.43 10.35
CA THR A 148 -0.91 -23.56 10.30
C THR A 148 -2.28 -23.21 10.90
N GLY A 149 -3.34 -23.79 10.35
CA GLY A 149 -4.70 -23.64 10.87
C GLY A 149 -5.35 -22.28 10.60
N ASP A 150 -6.57 -22.12 11.09
CA ASP A 150 -7.42 -20.96 10.84
C ASP A 150 -6.90 -19.69 11.52
N GLY A 151 -7.05 -18.56 10.84
CA GLY A 151 -6.68 -17.24 11.33
C GLY A 151 -5.59 -16.57 10.53
N GLU A 152 -4.98 -15.53 11.08
CA GLU A 152 -4.21 -14.56 10.30
C GLU A 152 -2.70 -14.86 10.38
N ASN A 153 -1.95 -14.87 9.28
CA ASN A 153 -0.50 -15.10 9.36
C ASN A 153 0.19 -13.95 10.12
N LEU A 154 -0.26 -12.71 9.87
CA LEU A 154 0.18 -11.50 10.56
C LEU A 154 -1.03 -10.58 10.83
N LEU A 155 -1.20 -10.19 12.10
CA LEU A 155 -2.17 -9.16 12.50
C LEU A 155 -1.45 -7.88 12.91
N ILE A 156 -1.84 -6.74 12.32
CA ILE A 156 -1.35 -5.42 12.70
C ILE A 156 -2.48 -4.64 13.35
N ASN A 157 -2.26 -4.20 14.59
CA ASN A 157 -3.15 -3.31 15.32
C ASN A 157 -2.34 -2.18 15.99
N GLY A 158 -1.38 -1.59 15.28
CA GLY A 158 -0.55 -0.47 15.76
C GLY A 158 -0.27 0.50 14.64
N ASN A 159 0.22 1.70 14.97
CA ASN A 159 0.43 2.77 14.00
C ASN A 159 1.89 2.80 13.50
N ASP A 160 2.12 3.46 12.36
CA ASP A 160 3.47 3.76 11.85
C ASP A 160 4.33 2.51 11.60
N HIS A 161 3.71 1.34 11.40
CA HIS A 161 4.45 0.11 11.16
C HIS A 161 4.86 -0.03 9.69
N GLN A 162 5.97 -0.74 9.49
CA GLN A 162 6.43 -1.16 8.18
C GLN A 162 6.30 -2.69 8.06
N VAL A 163 5.64 -3.16 7.01
CA VAL A 163 5.60 -4.59 6.66
C VAL A 163 6.22 -4.71 5.29
N ALA A 164 7.46 -5.17 5.21
CA ALA A 164 8.19 -5.13 3.96
C ALA A 164 9.07 -6.32 3.67
N TYR A 165 9.17 -6.66 2.38
CA TYR A 165 9.98 -7.79 1.92
C TYR A 165 9.64 -9.10 2.62
N ASN A 166 8.41 -9.31 3.07
CA ASN A 166 8.01 -10.60 3.64
C ASN A 166 7.41 -11.49 2.56
N THR A 167 7.57 -12.80 2.70
CA THR A 167 6.84 -13.78 1.90
C THR A 167 5.71 -14.36 2.72
N PHE A 168 4.48 -14.30 2.21
CA PHE A 168 3.31 -14.99 2.76
C PHE A 168 2.91 -16.05 1.75
N GLN A 169 2.95 -17.32 2.14
CA GLN A 169 2.81 -18.41 1.19
C GLN A 169 1.99 -19.59 1.68
N HIS A 170 1.42 -20.33 0.73
CA HIS A 170 0.85 -21.67 0.92
C HIS A 170 -0.23 -21.75 2.02
N LYS A 171 -1.07 -20.71 2.11
CA LYS A 171 -2.19 -20.73 3.05
C LYS A 171 -3.32 -21.56 2.47
N ASP A 172 -3.65 -22.64 3.17
CA ASP A 172 -4.77 -23.54 2.89
C ASP A 172 -5.63 -23.74 4.15
N ALA A 173 -6.12 -22.63 4.69
CA ALA A 173 -6.99 -22.58 5.86
C ALA A 173 -7.74 -21.24 5.88
N MET A 174 -8.79 -21.12 6.69
CA MET A 174 -9.49 -19.84 6.83
C MET A 174 -8.58 -18.74 7.40
N GLY A 175 -8.97 -17.48 7.18
CA GLY A 175 -8.21 -16.29 7.58
C GLY A 175 -7.37 -15.70 6.46
N ARG A 176 -6.59 -14.67 6.78
CA ARG A 176 -5.83 -13.84 5.84
C ARG A 176 -4.33 -14.07 5.96
N PHE A 177 -3.58 -13.70 4.93
CA PHE A 177 -2.15 -13.49 5.13
C PHE A 177 -1.90 -12.29 6.05
N ILE A 178 -2.55 -11.16 5.78
CA ILE A 178 -2.46 -9.97 6.64
C ILE A 178 -3.85 -9.44 6.97
N ALA A 179 -4.06 -9.17 8.26
CA ALA A 179 -5.21 -8.43 8.76
C ALA A 179 -4.75 -7.12 9.42
N ILE A 180 -5.25 -5.98 8.94
CA ILE A 180 -5.07 -4.67 9.59
C ILE A 180 -6.32 -4.36 10.41
N ARG A 181 -6.11 -3.94 11.65
CA ARG A 181 -7.13 -3.59 12.63
C ARG A 181 -6.87 -2.19 13.21
N GLY A 182 -7.70 -1.81 14.15
CA GLY A 182 -7.63 -0.53 14.84
C GLY A 182 -8.33 -0.59 16.18
N THR A 183 -8.50 0.57 16.81
CA THR A 183 -9.10 0.70 18.14
C THR A 183 -10.35 1.56 18.07
N GLY A 184 -11.45 1.09 18.68
CA GLY A 184 -12.73 1.77 18.59
C GLY A 184 -13.22 1.83 17.14
N SER A 185 -13.42 3.03 16.61
CA SER A 185 -13.76 3.29 15.20
C SER A 185 -12.56 3.74 14.36
N GLN A 186 -11.37 3.86 14.93
CA GLN A 186 -10.17 4.33 14.24
C GLN A 186 -9.31 3.17 13.79
N ILE A 187 -9.08 3.05 12.48
CA ILE A 187 -8.12 2.09 11.89
C ILE A 187 -6.68 2.45 12.25
N ALA A 188 -5.76 1.46 12.24
CA ALA A 188 -4.32 1.73 12.28
C ALA A 188 -3.89 2.68 11.16
N GLU A 189 -2.97 3.59 11.50
CA GLU A 189 -2.58 4.72 10.66
C GLU A 189 -1.12 4.66 10.21
N ARG A 190 -0.84 5.32 9.08
CA ARG A 190 0.50 5.59 8.54
C ARG A 190 1.34 4.32 8.36
N LEU A 191 0.68 3.22 7.99
CA LEU A 191 1.34 1.96 7.69
C LEU A 191 2.04 2.03 6.33
N TRP A 192 3.19 1.37 6.24
CA TRP A 192 3.90 1.19 4.97
C TRP A 192 4.06 -0.29 4.67
N ILE A 193 3.23 -0.79 3.75
CA ILE A 193 3.18 -2.21 3.37
C ILE A 193 3.74 -2.34 1.96
N HIS A 194 4.97 -2.84 1.81
CA HIS A 194 5.62 -2.83 0.50
C HIS A 194 6.59 -3.97 0.21
N HIS A 195 6.76 -4.29 -1.08
CA HIS A 195 7.71 -5.31 -1.54
C HIS A 195 7.45 -6.70 -0.91
N ASN A 196 6.25 -6.96 -0.41
CA ASN A 196 5.88 -8.29 0.07
C ASN A 196 5.47 -9.18 -1.12
N TYR A 197 5.73 -10.47 -0.97
CA TYR A 197 5.30 -11.49 -1.92
C TYR A 197 4.19 -12.33 -1.29
N PHE A 198 3.00 -12.29 -1.86
CA PHE A 198 1.85 -13.09 -1.48
C PHE A 198 1.65 -14.17 -2.54
N PHE A 199 1.73 -15.43 -2.13
CA PHE A 199 1.78 -16.53 -3.08
C PHE A 199 0.91 -17.70 -2.62
N ASP A 200 0.13 -18.26 -3.54
CA ASP A 200 -0.55 -19.53 -3.33
C ASP A 200 -1.48 -19.54 -2.09
N HIS A 201 -2.57 -18.77 -2.16
CA HIS A 201 -3.64 -18.80 -1.17
C HIS A 201 -4.80 -19.65 -1.71
N LYS A 202 -5.05 -20.82 -1.13
CA LYS A 202 -6.07 -21.75 -1.63
C LYS A 202 -7.49 -21.28 -1.33
N ARG A 203 -8.41 -21.53 -2.27
CA ARG A 203 -9.84 -21.23 -2.12
C ARG A 203 -10.45 -21.87 -0.89
N GLN A 204 -11.05 -21.03 -0.07
CA GLN A 204 -11.80 -21.42 1.11
C GLN A 204 -13.31 -21.34 0.87
N LYS A 205 -14.08 -21.98 1.77
CA LYS A 205 -15.53 -22.20 1.62
C LYS A 205 -16.39 -21.07 2.18
N ALA A 206 -15.79 -20.09 2.85
CA ALA A 206 -16.51 -19.03 3.54
C ALA A 206 -15.84 -17.67 3.36
N ASN A 207 -16.61 -16.62 3.64
CA ASN A 207 -16.10 -15.25 3.72
C ASN A 207 -15.03 -15.14 4.82
N GLY A 208 -13.99 -14.38 4.54
CA GLY A 208 -12.91 -14.07 5.46
C GLY A 208 -11.60 -14.79 5.19
N ALA A 209 -11.33 -15.04 3.91
CA ALA A 209 -10.09 -15.62 3.41
C ALA A 209 -9.40 -14.67 2.43
N GLU A 210 -9.50 -13.36 2.64
CA GLU A 210 -8.80 -12.36 1.82
C GLU A 210 -7.28 -12.52 1.96
N SER A 211 -6.50 -12.22 0.92
CA SER A 211 -5.03 -12.24 1.07
C SER A 211 -4.56 -11.05 1.92
N LEU A 212 -5.11 -9.87 1.68
CA LEU A 212 -4.91 -8.68 2.52
C LEU A 212 -6.27 -8.09 2.87
N GLN A 213 -6.60 -8.05 4.16
CA GLN A 213 -7.75 -7.30 4.64
C GLN A 213 -7.29 -6.05 5.39
N PHE A 214 -7.64 -4.87 4.89
CA PHE A 214 -7.32 -3.60 5.51
C PHE A 214 -8.57 -3.04 6.19
N GLY A 215 -8.75 -3.34 7.47
CA GLY A 215 -9.89 -2.87 8.27
C GLY A 215 -11.11 -3.78 8.22
N LEU A 216 -12.25 -3.22 8.63
CA LEU A 216 -13.57 -3.82 8.79
C LEU A 216 -14.61 -2.73 8.57
N SER A 217 -15.89 -3.09 8.38
CA SER A 217 -16.95 -2.09 8.21
C SER A 217 -17.00 -1.03 9.31
N GLY A 218 -16.76 -1.40 10.57
CA GLY A 218 -16.73 -0.46 11.70
C GLY A 218 -15.62 0.60 11.65
N PHE A 219 -14.61 0.40 10.80
CA PHE A 219 -13.51 1.34 10.58
C PHE A 219 -13.64 2.13 9.28
N SER A 220 -14.66 1.86 8.45
CA SER A 220 -14.71 2.29 7.05
C SER A 220 -14.51 3.79 6.87
N LEU A 221 -15.17 4.59 7.69
CA LEU A 221 -15.11 6.06 7.63
C LEU A 221 -13.87 6.67 8.29
N SER A 222 -13.03 5.85 8.94
CA SER A 222 -11.78 6.34 9.52
C SER A 222 -10.66 6.37 8.49
N THR A 223 -9.86 7.43 8.54
CA THR A 223 -8.74 7.64 7.62
C THR A 223 -7.48 6.98 8.16
N SER A 224 -6.76 6.26 7.31
CA SER A 224 -5.53 5.56 7.67
C SER A 224 -4.26 6.32 7.26
N ASN A 225 -4.27 7.07 6.16
CA ASN A 225 -3.06 7.68 5.57
C ASN A 225 -1.94 6.64 5.31
N SER A 226 -2.31 5.39 5.07
CA SER A 226 -1.37 4.29 4.83
C SER A 226 -1.05 4.12 3.35
N VAL A 227 0.08 3.49 3.07
CA VAL A 227 0.54 3.20 1.71
C VAL A 227 0.76 1.69 1.55
N VAL A 228 0.08 1.12 0.55
CA VAL A 228 0.26 -0.27 0.10
C VAL A 228 0.87 -0.22 -1.30
N GLU A 229 2.17 -0.45 -1.40
CA GLU A 229 2.88 -0.26 -2.67
C GLU A 229 3.92 -1.33 -3.01
N TYR A 230 4.15 -1.56 -4.29
CA TYR A 230 5.16 -2.50 -4.76
C TYR A 230 5.00 -3.92 -4.18
N ASN A 231 3.79 -4.40 -3.92
CA ASN A 231 3.56 -5.79 -3.50
C ASN A 231 3.21 -6.67 -4.70
N LEU A 232 3.62 -7.93 -4.65
CA LEU A 232 3.33 -8.94 -5.66
C LEU A 232 2.36 -9.98 -5.09
N PHE A 233 1.22 -10.16 -5.77
CA PHE A 233 0.24 -11.21 -5.48
C PHE A 233 0.19 -12.17 -6.66
N GLU A 234 0.46 -13.45 -6.41
CA GLU A 234 0.43 -14.51 -7.43
C GLU A 234 -0.37 -15.71 -6.94
N ASP A 235 -1.24 -16.24 -7.80
CA ASP A 235 -2.01 -17.47 -7.57
C ASP A 235 -2.77 -17.48 -6.22
N CYS A 236 -3.32 -16.33 -5.84
CA CYS A 236 -4.09 -16.17 -4.62
C CYS A 236 -5.59 -16.22 -4.90
N ASP A 237 -6.24 -17.23 -4.34
CA ASP A 237 -7.64 -17.64 -4.60
C ASP A 237 -8.44 -17.81 -3.29
N GLY A 238 -7.99 -17.25 -2.16
CA GLY A 238 -8.61 -17.48 -0.84
C GLY A 238 -10.13 -17.30 -0.81
N GLU A 239 -10.64 -16.20 -1.38
CA GLU A 239 -12.06 -15.96 -1.60
C GLU A 239 -12.32 -15.02 -2.80
N ASN A 240 -13.48 -14.37 -2.90
CA ASN A 240 -13.77 -13.46 -4.01
C ASN A 240 -13.12 -12.06 -3.88
N GLU A 241 -12.65 -11.69 -2.69
CA GLU A 241 -11.85 -10.48 -2.41
C GLU A 241 -10.37 -10.85 -2.16
N LEU A 242 -9.47 -10.44 -3.05
CA LEU A 242 -8.02 -10.61 -2.88
C LEU A 242 -7.47 -9.63 -1.85
N ILE A 243 -7.68 -8.34 -2.14
CA ILE A 243 -7.37 -7.21 -1.29
C ILE A 243 -8.72 -6.59 -0.94
N SER A 244 -9.08 -6.55 0.33
CA SER A 244 -10.35 -5.98 0.80
C SER A 244 -10.06 -4.75 1.65
N ILE A 245 -10.23 -3.58 1.05
CA ILE A 245 -10.06 -2.29 1.71
C ILE A 245 -11.37 -1.89 2.36
N LYS A 246 -11.33 -1.69 3.68
CA LYS A 246 -12.47 -1.40 4.54
C LYS A 246 -12.13 -0.24 5.49
N ALA A 247 -11.53 0.81 4.92
CA ALA A 247 -11.06 2.03 5.57
C ALA A 247 -10.84 3.12 4.51
N SER A 248 -10.61 4.36 4.96
CA SER A 248 -10.50 5.54 4.09
C SER A 248 -9.06 6.07 3.95
N GLY A 249 -8.80 6.83 2.89
CA GLY A 249 -7.55 7.57 2.70
C GLY A 249 -6.29 6.71 2.60
N ILE A 250 -6.38 5.56 1.92
CA ILE A 250 -5.25 4.68 1.66
C ILE A 250 -4.76 4.91 0.22
N THR A 251 -3.43 4.98 0.06
CA THR A 251 -2.78 4.97 -1.25
C THR A 251 -2.38 3.54 -1.62
N LEU A 252 -2.89 3.03 -2.73
CA LEU A 252 -2.61 1.68 -3.25
C LEU A 252 -1.99 1.79 -4.63
N ARG A 253 -0.67 1.58 -4.74
CA ARG A 253 0.04 1.86 -5.99
C ARG A 253 1.15 0.89 -6.36
N TYR A 254 1.41 0.75 -7.64
CA TYR A 254 2.54 -0.05 -8.15
C TYR A 254 2.56 -1.51 -7.68
N ASN A 255 1.40 -2.04 -7.25
CA ASN A 255 1.26 -3.45 -6.92
C ASN A 255 1.07 -4.25 -8.21
N THR A 256 1.51 -5.51 -8.21
CA THR A 256 1.30 -6.46 -9.30
C THR A 256 0.41 -7.59 -8.81
N ILE A 257 -0.71 -7.80 -9.50
CA ILE A 257 -1.67 -8.86 -9.24
C ILE A 257 -1.69 -9.76 -10.46
N ARG A 258 -1.30 -11.02 -10.32
CA ARG A 258 -1.15 -11.96 -11.43
C ARG A 258 -1.82 -13.28 -11.12
N ASN A 259 -2.69 -13.74 -12.01
CA ASN A 259 -3.39 -15.03 -11.90
C ASN A 259 -4.17 -15.22 -10.59
N CYS A 260 -4.61 -14.13 -9.96
CA CYS A 260 -5.46 -14.20 -8.78
C CYS A 260 -6.93 -14.18 -9.20
N PRO A 261 -7.71 -15.28 -9.06
CA PRO A 261 -9.15 -15.33 -9.37
C PRO A 261 -10.03 -14.66 -8.30
N ALA A 262 -9.58 -13.50 -7.79
CA ALA A 262 -10.17 -12.74 -6.71
C ALA A 262 -9.97 -11.23 -6.96
N HIS A 263 -10.94 -10.39 -6.58
CA HIS A 263 -10.93 -8.96 -6.90
C HIS A 263 -10.02 -8.18 -5.95
N PHE A 264 -9.30 -7.19 -6.47
CA PHE A 264 -8.94 -6.04 -5.65
C PHE A 264 -10.24 -5.28 -5.37
N THR A 265 -10.69 -5.19 -4.12
CA THR A 265 -11.94 -4.53 -3.76
C THR A 265 -11.73 -3.34 -2.82
N LEU A 266 -12.16 -2.17 -3.26
CA LEU A 266 -12.52 -1.05 -2.38
C LEU A 266 -13.91 -1.37 -1.83
N ARG A 267 -13.95 -2.03 -0.67
CA ARG A 267 -15.16 -2.68 -0.15
C ARG A 267 -15.97 -1.74 0.74
N HIS A 268 -15.29 -0.97 1.57
CA HIS A 268 -15.86 0.11 2.38
C HIS A 268 -14.85 1.25 2.53
N GLY A 269 -15.36 2.43 2.89
CA GLY A 269 -14.54 3.63 3.11
C GLY A 269 -14.35 4.44 1.84
N ASN A 270 -13.82 5.65 2.01
CA ASN A 270 -13.85 6.73 1.03
C ASN A 270 -12.42 7.27 0.77
N HIS A 271 -12.25 8.14 -0.23
CA HIS A 271 -10.99 8.86 -0.48
C HIS A 271 -9.74 7.97 -0.71
N ASN A 272 -9.91 6.75 -1.18
CA ASN A 272 -8.80 5.87 -1.52
C ASN A 272 -8.22 6.26 -2.90
N THR A 273 -6.89 6.21 -3.02
CA THR A 273 -6.18 6.48 -4.29
C THR A 273 -5.58 5.18 -4.81
N VAL A 274 -5.97 4.75 -6.02
CA VAL A 274 -5.52 3.49 -6.63
C VAL A 274 -4.84 3.79 -7.97
N TYR A 275 -3.52 3.64 -8.06
CA TYR A 275 -2.82 3.97 -9.30
C TYR A 275 -1.56 3.19 -9.62
N GLY A 276 -1.23 3.10 -10.92
CA GLY A 276 -0.01 2.43 -11.35
C GLY A 276 0.04 0.93 -11.03
N ASN A 277 -1.10 0.32 -10.67
CA ASN A 277 -1.16 -1.11 -10.39
C ASN A 277 -1.27 -1.89 -11.70
N TYR A 278 -0.69 -3.10 -11.71
CA TYR A 278 -0.71 -4.01 -12.84
C TYR A 278 -1.56 -5.23 -12.51
N PHE A 279 -2.56 -5.50 -13.34
CA PHE A 279 -3.50 -6.62 -13.20
C PHE A 279 -3.37 -7.54 -14.40
N PHE A 280 -3.03 -8.81 -14.17
CA PHE A 280 -2.90 -9.82 -15.22
C PHE A 280 -3.80 -11.01 -14.88
N ASN A 281 -4.74 -11.32 -15.77
CA ASN A 281 -5.60 -12.51 -15.66
C ASN A 281 -6.28 -12.65 -14.27
N THR A 282 -7.03 -11.62 -13.89
CA THR A 282 -7.70 -11.47 -12.59
C THR A 282 -9.06 -10.80 -12.79
N PRO A 283 -10.03 -10.90 -11.86
CA PRO A 283 -11.26 -10.10 -11.93
C PRO A 283 -11.05 -8.62 -11.53
N GLY A 284 -9.83 -8.09 -11.66
CA GLY A 284 -9.56 -6.65 -11.69
C GLY A 284 -9.92 -5.90 -10.41
N LEU A 285 -10.38 -4.65 -10.57
CA LEU A 285 -10.72 -3.73 -9.48
C LEU A 285 -12.24 -3.62 -9.31
N ARG A 286 -12.74 -3.80 -8.09
CA ARG A 286 -14.14 -3.59 -7.70
C ARG A 286 -14.28 -2.41 -6.74
N ILE A 287 -15.29 -1.58 -6.97
CA ILE A 287 -15.41 -0.24 -6.37
C ILE A 287 -16.74 -0.10 -5.63
N PHE A 288 -16.68 0.34 -4.37
CA PHE A 288 -17.78 0.84 -3.54
C PHE A 288 -17.26 2.04 -2.73
N GLY A 289 -18.17 2.88 -2.22
CA GLY A 289 -17.80 4.08 -1.45
C GLY A 289 -17.35 5.26 -2.33
N ASP A 290 -16.97 6.34 -1.66
CA ASP A 290 -16.96 7.68 -2.26
C ASP A 290 -15.56 8.23 -2.56
N ASP A 291 -15.52 9.19 -3.47
CA ASP A 291 -14.40 10.13 -3.67
C ASP A 291 -13.07 9.44 -3.94
N HIS A 292 -13.12 8.26 -4.56
CA HIS A 292 -11.92 7.52 -4.94
C HIS A 292 -11.27 8.13 -6.18
N THR A 293 -9.94 8.11 -6.22
CA THR A 293 -9.16 8.48 -7.41
C THR A 293 -8.47 7.23 -7.95
N ILE A 294 -8.90 6.76 -9.11
CA ILE A 294 -8.45 5.51 -9.73
C ILE A 294 -7.83 5.85 -11.07
N HIS A 295 -6.50 5.80 -11.17
CA HIS A 295 -5.84 6.24 -12.39
C HIS A 295 -4.59 5.49 -12.76
N SER A 296 -4.21 5.54 -14.05
CA SER A 296 -2.93 4.99 -14.49
C SER A 296 -2.71 3.52 -14.12
N ASN A 297 -3.78 2.74 -13.97
CA ASN A 297 -3.69 1.30 -13.75
C ASN A 297 -3.71 0.56 -15.10
N TYR A 298 -2.98 -0.55 -15.15
CA TYR A 298 -2.86 -1.40 -16.32
C TYR A 298 -3.60 -2.73 -16.08
N PHE A 299 -4.56 -3.06 -16.93
CA PHE A 299 -5.37 -4.27 -16.83
C PHE A 299 -5.23 -5.10 -18.10
N GLU A 300 -4.77 -6.33 -17.98
CA GLU A 300 -4.60 -7.23 -19.11
C GLU A 300 -5.25 -8.59 -18.84
N GLN A 301 -6.04 -9.05 -19.83
CA GLN A 301 -6.75 -10.34 -19.77
C GLN A 301 -7.68 -10.52 -18.56
N CYS A 302 -8.14 -9.41 -17.98
CA CYS A 302 -9.00 -9.39 -16.81
C CYS A 302 -10.46 -9.72 -17.15
N SER A 303 -11.24 -10.08 -16.12
CA SER A 303 -12.67 -10.39 -16.26
C SER A 303 -13.45 -10.18 -14.95
N PRO A 304 -14.00 -8.98 -14.71
CA PRO A 304 -13.79 -7.75 -15.46
C PRO A 304 -12.45 -7.08 -15.14
N ALA A 305 -12.07 -6.06 -15.93
CA ALA A 305 -10.97 -5.17 -15.57
C ALA A 305 -11.38 -4.18 -14.47
N ILE A 306 -12.53 -3.52 -14.65
CA ILE A 306 -13.09 -2.57 -13.69
C ILE A 306 -14.56 -2.91 -13.46
N ASN A 307 -14.93 -3.11 -12.20
CA ASN A 307 -16.28 -3.35 -11.73
C ASN A 307 -16.75 -2.20 -10.85
N ILE A 308 -17.51 -1.28 -11.42
CA ILE A 308 -18.19 -0.23 -10.68
C ILE A 308 -19.32 -0.93 -9.91
N GLY A 309 -19.27 -0.89 -8.58
CA GLY A 309 -20.28 -1.53 -7.75
C GLY A 309 -21.67 -1.02 -8.07
N ASN A 310 -22.61 -1.94 -8.25
CA ASN A 310 -24.03 -1.59 -8.18
C ASN A 310 -24.39 -1.50 -6.70
N GLY A 311 -24.42 -0.29 -6.16
CA GLY A 311 -24.65 -0.02 -4.74
C GLY A 311 -25.95 -0.63 -4.24
N GLY A 312 -26.01 -0.94 -2.95
CA GLY A 312 -27.23 -1.40 -2.28
C GLY A 312 -27.76 -0.43 -1.23
N ALA A 313 -26.99 0.59 -0.87
CA ALA A 313 -27.36 1.64 0.08
C ALA A 313 -26.44 2.86 -0.10
N GLU A 314 -26.72 3.92 0.65
CA GLU A 314 -25.90 5.13 0.73
C GLU A 314 -25.50 5.35 2.21
N VAL A 315 -24.23 5.12 2.52
CA VAL A 315 -23.71 5.24 3.89
C VAL A 315 -23.66 6.69 4.33
N ALA A 316 -23.42 7.64 3.43
CA ALA A 316 -23.45 9.07 3.75
C ALA A 316 -24.84 9.52 4.25
N ASP A 317 -25.91 8.85 3.81
CA ASP A 317 -27.29 9.10 4.22
C ASP A 317 -27.70 8.30 5.49
N GLY A 318 -26.74 7.64 6.14
CA GLY A 318 -26.95 6.92 7.41
C GLY A 318 -27.26 5.43 7.27
N ALA A 319 -27.03 4.82 6.10
CA ALA A 319 -27.13 3.36 5.98
C ALA A 319 -26.07 2.63 6.83
N PRO A 320 -26.31 1.36 7.22
CA PRO A 320 -25.34 0.60 8.00
C PRO A 320 -23.99 0.47 7.30
N LEU A 321 -22.88 0.59 8.05
CA LEU A 321 -21.51 0.50 7.50
C LEU A 321 -21.19 -0.86 6.85
N THR A 322 -21.98 -1.90 7.14
CA THR A 322 -21.87 -3.23 6.51
C THR A 322 -22.45 -3.29 5.10
N SER A 323 -23.19 -2.25 4.69
CA SER A 323 -23.84 -2.17 3.39
C SER A 323 -22.84 -2.15 2.24
N HIS A 324 -23.36 -2.32 1.03
CA HIS A 324 -22.61 -2.05 -0.19
C HIS A 324 -22.91 -0.61 -0.56
N ASP A 325 -22.05 0.28 -0.11
CA ASP A 325 -22.19 1.71 -0.34
C ASP A 325 -22.11 2.02 -1.83
N ARG A 326 -23.04 2.81 -2.37
CA ARG A 326 -22.99 3.14 -3.80
C ARG A 326 -21.70 3.91 -4.08
N PRO A 327 -20.98 3.61 -5.18
CA PRO A 327 -19.92 4.50 -5.61
C PRO A 327 -20.48 5.89 -5.91
N ASP A 328 -19.93 6.93 -5.30
CA ASP A 328 -20.23 8.33 -5.62
C ASP A 328 -18.97 9.18 -5.79
N ARG A 329 -18.98 10.11 -6.76
CA ARG A 329 -17.87 11.07 -7.03
C ARG A 329 -16.51 10.40 -7.26
N VAL A 330 -16.48 9.24 -7.90
CA VAL A 330 -15.26 8.49 -8.19
C VAL A 330 -14.67 8.91 -9.54
N LEU A 331 -13.37 9.18 -9.57
CA LEU A 331 -12.60 9.40 -10.81
C LEU A 331 -11.95 8.08 -11.27
N ILE A 332 -12.19 7.69 -12.51
CA ILE A 332 -11.60 6.54 -13.20
C ILE A 332 -10.94 7.04 -14.48
N ALA A 333 -9.66 7.40 -14.41
CA ALA A 333 -9.01 8.12 -15.50
C ALA A 333 -7.65 7.56 -15.91
N PHE A 334 -7.29 7.69 -17.19
CA PHE A 334 -5.97 7.29 -17.69
C PHE A 334 -5.62 5.83 -17.38
N ASN A 335 -6.57 4.91 -17.33
CA ASN A 335 -6.25 3.48 -17.20
C ASN A 335 -6.06 2.87 -18.60
N THR A 336 -5.27 1.81 -18.71
CA THR A 336 -5.08 1.05 -19.95
C THR A 336 -5.62 -0.36 -19.76
N LEU A 337 -6.61 -0.73 -20.57
CA LEU A 337 -7.33 -2.00 -20.53
C LEU A 337 -7.02 -2.78 -21.82
N ILE A 338 -6.26 -3.86 -21.73
CA ILE A 338 -5.77 -4.65 -22.87
C ILE A 338 -6.38 -6.04 -22.87
N ASN A 339 -7.07 -6.40 -23.96
CA ASN A 339 -7.55 -7.75 -24.25
C ASN A 339 -8.34 -8.38 -23.08
N ASN A 340 -9.11 -7.56 -22.35
CA ASN A 340 -9.92 -8.05 -21.25
C ASN A 340 -11.17 -8.77 -21.79
N LYS A 341 -11.58 -9.84 -21.11
CA LYS A 341 -12.81 -10.58 -21.45
C LYS A 341 -14.05 -9.73 -21.15
N GLN A 342 -13.94 -8.89 -20.12
CA GLN A 342 -14.89 -7.84 -19.77
C GLN A 342 -14.08 -6.60 -19.37
N ASN A 343 -14.33 -5.46 -20.02
CA ASN A 343 -13.62 -4.22 -19.74
C ASN A 343 -14.22 -3.53 -18.50
N ILE A 344 -15.02 -2.47 -18.71
CA ILE A 344 -15.72 -1.77 -17.63
C ILE A 344 -17.11 -2.40 -17.47
N VAL A 345 -17.46 -2.79 -16.26
CA VAL A 345 -18.78 -3.32 -15.97
C VAL A 345 -19.39 -2.68 -14.74
N GLN A 346 -20.71 -2.69 -14.67
CA GLN A 346 -21.46 -2.64 -13.41
C GLN A 346 -22.31 -3.90 -13.35
N GLN A 347 -21.92 -4.84 -12.48
CA GLN A 347 -22.62 -6.13 -12.39
C GLN A 347 -24.04 -5.97 -11.81
N PRO A 348 -25.00 -6.82 -12.21
CA PRO A 348 -26.37 -6.73 -11.71
C PRO A 348 -26.42 -6.98 -10.21
N ARG A 349 -27.34 -6.30 -9.53
CA ARG A 349 -27.63 -6.50 -8.12
C ARG A 349 -29.12 -6.39 -7.88
N ASN A 350 -29.66 -7.32 -7.09
CA ASN A 350 -31.04 -7.24 -6.62
C ASN A 350 -31.22 -5.99 -5.76
N ASN A 351 -32.20 -5.17 -6.11
CA ASN A 351 -32.46 -3.86 -5.48
C ASN A 351 -31.23 -2.93 -5.52
N GLY A 352 -30.40 -3.08 -6.55
CA GLY A 352 -29.24 -2.22 -6.77
C GLY A 352 -29.67 -0.79 -7.08
N ILE A 353 -29.15 0.17 -6.31
CA ILE A 353 -29.38 1.60 -6.51
C ILE A 353 -28.37 2.23 -7.48
N GLY A 354 -27.40 1.45 -7.97
CA GLY A 354 -26.43 1.90 -8.95
C GLY A 354 -25.23 2.64 -8.35
N ALA A 355 -24.72 3.60 -9.11
CA ALA A 355 -23.63 4.50 -8.75
C ALA A 355 -23.95 5.91 -9.28
N THR A 356 -23.29 6.93 -8.72
CA THR A 356 -23.54 8.33 -9.07
C THR A 356 -22.26 9.11 -9.27
N GLN A 357 -22.30 10.16 -10.11
CA GLN A 357 -21.20 11.13 -10.31
C GLN A 357 -19.83 10.49 -10.60
N ILE A 358 -19.81 9.37 -11.32
CA ILE A 358 -18.58 8.72 -11.74
C ILE A 358 -18.01 9.49 -12.94
N THR A 359 -16.72 9.80 -12.91
CA THR A 359 -16.02 10.36 -14.08
C THR A 359 -15.14 9.28 -14.68
N ILE A 360 -15.39 8.93 -15.94
CA ILE A 360 -14.63 7.90 -16.67
C ILE A 360 -13.99 8.58 -17.88
N SER A 361 -12.70 8.89 -17.76
CA SER A 361 -12.03 9.77 -18.73
C SER A 361 -10.67 9.30 -19.19
N HIS A 362 -10.33 9.56 -20.45
CA HIS A 362 -8.97 9.36 -20.97
C HIS A 362 -8.40 7.94 -20.80
N ASN A 363 -9.26 6.93 -20.64
CA ASN A 363 -8.83 5.54 -20.58
C ASN A 363 -8.55 5.03 -22.00
N ILE A 364 -7.57 4.15 -22.16
CA ILE A 364 -7.41 3.36 -23.40
C ILE A 364 -8.01 1.99 -23.16
N ILE A 365 -8.97 1.59 -23.99
CA ILE A 365 -9.55 0.26 -24.02
C ILE A 365 -9.19 -0.37 -25.36
N SER A 366 -8.35 -1.40 -25.32
CA SER A 366 -7.85 -2.10 -26.50
C SER A 366 -8.27 -3.56 -26.48
N GLY A 367 -9.12 -3.95 -27.44
CA GLY A 367 -9.63 -5.31 -27.57
C GLY A 367 -10.78 -5.64 -26.61
N GLY A 368 -11.30 -6.86 -26.77
CA GLY A 368 -12.43 -7.37 -25.99
C GLY A 368 -13.79 -7.15 -26.67
N PRO A 369 -14.83 -7.85 -26.19
CA PRO A 369 -16.12 -7.88 -26.87
C PRO A 369 -16.93 -6.58 -26.68
N VAL A 370 -16.85 -5.96 -25.50
CA VAL A 370 -17.63 -4.76 -25.15
C VAL A 370 -16.77 -3.81 -24.31
N ALA A 371 -16.82 -2.50 -24.58
CA ALA A 371 -16.08 -1.50 -23.81
C ALA A 371 -16.70 -1.25 -22.42
N ALA A 372 -18.01 -1.05 -22.36
CA ALA A 372 -18.75 -0.87 -21.11
C ALA A 372 -20.06 -1.67 -21.10
N LYS A 373 -20.37 -2.36 -20.00
CA LYS A 373 -21.67 -3.02 -19.78
C LYS A 373 -22.22 -2.72 -18.39
N LEU A 374 -23.34 -2.02 -18.33
CA LEU A 374 -23.95 -1.52 -17.11
C LEU A 374 -25.29 -2.21 -16.84
N ALA A 375 -25.44 -2.78 -15.64
CA ALA A 375 -26.65 -3.49 -15.24
C ALA A 375 -27.42 -2.78 -14.10
N GLY A 376 -27.18 -1.50 -13.88
CA GLY A 376 -27.85 -0.68 -12.89
C GLY A 376 -27.80 0.81 -13.24
N PRO A 377 -28.42 1.67 -12.42
CA PRO A 377 -28.36 3.11 -12.62
C PRO A 377 -26.93 3.65 -12.54
N LEU A 378 -26.60 4.59 -13.42
CA LEU A 378 -25.35 5.33 -13.40
C LEU A 378 -25.64 6.80 -13.73
N THR A 379 -26.00 7.59 -12.72
CA THR A 379 -26.51 8.97 -12.90
C THR A 379 -25.42 10.01 -12.67
N GLY A 380 -25.55 11.19 -13.29
CA GLY A 380 -24.56 12.28 -13.17
C GLY A 380 -23.16 11.92 -13.67
N THR A 381 -23.03 10.83 -14.43
CA THR A 381 -21.74 10.28 -14.86
C THR A 381 -21.20 11.04 -16.05
N ILE A 382 -19.91 11.32 -16.01
CA ILE A 382 -19.17 11.96 -17.10
C ILE A 382 -18.36 10.88 -17.80
N TRP A 383 -18.58 10.75 -19.10
CA TRP A 383 -17.71 9.98 -19.98
C TRP A 383 -17.07 10.96 -20.95
N GLU A 384 -15.74 10.99 -21.02
CA GLU A 384 -15.04 11.92 -21.91
C GLU A 384 -13.73 11.30 -22.42
N ASP A 385 -13.44 11.53 -23.71
CA ASP A 385 -12.13 11.28 -24.32
C ASP A 385 -11.51 9.90 -24.06
N ASN A 386 -12.34 8.88 -23.85
CA ASN A 386 -11.89 7.49 -23.80
C ASN A 386 -11.49 7.05 -25.21
N THR A 387 -10.46 6.22 -25.33
CA THR A 387 -9.98 5.73 -26.63
C THR A 387 -10.32 4.25 -26.76
N LEU A 388 -11.14 3.91 -27.76
CA LEU A 388 -11.45 2.53 -28.11
C LEU A 388 -10.58 2.06 -29.29
N VAL A 389 -9.87 0.97 -29.08
CA VAL A 389 -8.94 0.38 -30.04
C VAL A 389 -9.34 -1.08 -30.27
N GLN A 390 -9.80 -1.42 -31.47
CA GLN A 390 -10.18 -2.82 -31.79
C GLN A 390 -11.17 -3.45 -30.80
N VAL A 391 -12.03 -2.65 -30.16
CA VAL A 391 -13.15 -3.14 -29.35
C VAL A 391 -14.33 -3.40 -30.28
N ASN A 392 -15.01 -4.54 -30.14
CA ASN A 392 -16.09 -4.92 -31.07
C ASN A 392 -17.33 -4.03 -30.91
N ASP A 393 -17.65 -3.64 -29.68
CA ASP A 393 -18.85 -2.87 -29.34
C ASP A 393 -18.53 -1.86 -28.21
N PRO A 394 -18.85 -0.55 -28.36
CA PRO A 394 -18.77 0.40 -27.25
C PRO A 394 -19.69 0.03 -26.07
N GLY A 395 -20.77 -0.72 -26.31
CA GLY A 395 -21.77 -1.08 -25.30
C GLY A 395 -22.49 0.14 -24.74
N ASP A 396 -22.57 0.23 -23.42
CA ASP A 396 -23.27 1.31 -22.71
C ASP A 396 -22.45 2.62 -22.61
N MET A 397 -21.27 2.67 -23.23
CA MET A 397 -20.49 3.90 -23.32
C MET A 397 -21.18 4.89 -24.28
N PRO A 398 -21.51 6.12 -23.85
CA PRO A 398 -22.25 7.06 -24.69
C PRO A 398 -21.53 7.41 -26.00
N ALA A 399 -22.30 7.54 -27.09
CA ALA A 399 -21.77 8.04 -28.35
C ALA A 399 -21.20 9.46 -28.18
N GLY A 400 -20.01 9.71 -28.74
CA GLY A 400 -19.30 10.99 -28.60
C GLY A 400 -18.45 11.12 -27.33
N ALA A 401 -18.56 10.19 -26.38
CA ALA A 401 -17.72 10.14 -25.19
C ALA A 401 -16.40 9.36 -25.37
N TYR A 402 -16.18 8.86 -26.59
CA TYR A 402 -14.98 8.15 -26.98
C TYR A 402 -14.56 8.52 -28.39
N ILE A 403 -13.26 8.35 -28.62
CA ILE A 403 -12.67 8.35 -29.95
C ILE A 403 -12.31 6.93 -30.37
N THR A 404 -12.51 6.62 -31.64
CA THR A 404 -12.00 5.39 -32.25
C THR A 404 -10.67 5.71 -32.92
N GLY A 405 -9.64 4.92 -32.60
CA GLY A 405 -8.30 5.21 -33.10
C GLY A 405 -7.33 4.09 -32.75
N THR A 406 -6.10 4.24 -33.22
CA THR A 406 -4.99 3.31 -32.93
C THR A 406 -3.86 4.12 -32.30
N PRO A 407 -3.91 4.43 -30.99
CA PRO A 407 -2.67 4.63 -30.27
C PRO A 407 -1.77 3.43 -30.62
N LYS A 408 -0.56 3.72 -31.09
CA LYS A 408 0.40 2.67 -31.46
C LYS A 408 0.91 2.06 -30.17
N LEU A 409 0.15 1.10 -29.64
CA LEU A 409 0.54 0.27 -28.53
C LEU A 409 1.35 -0.90 -29.05
N ILE A 410 2.56 -1.07 -28.54
CA ILE A 410 3.40 -2.23 -28.81
C ILE A 410 3.87 -2.79 -27.48
N ALA A 411 3.76 -4.11 -27.32
CA ALA A 411 4.30 -4.80 -26.16
C ALA A 411 5.84 -4.64 -26.10
N ASP A 412 6.35 -4.18 -24.96
CA ASP A 412 7.78 -4.11 -24.70
C ASP A 412 8.37 -5.52 -24.45
N LYS A 413 9.67 -5.59 -24.13
CA LYS A 413 10.36 -6.87 -23.86
C LYS A 413 9.79 -7.64 -22.65
N LYS A 414 9.05 -6.97 -21.76
CA LYS A 414 8.37 -7.57 -20.61
C LYS A 414 6.90 -7.91 -20.92
N GLY A 415 6.45 -7.69 -22.15
CA GLY A 415 5.07 -7.93 -22.58
C GLY A 415 4.10 -6.81 -22.25
N ILE A 416 4.57 -5.66 -21.74
CA ILE A 416 3.69 -4.55 -21.36
C ILE A 416 3.43 -3.67 -22.56
N TRP A 417 2.16 -3.41 -22.86
CA TRP A 417 1.77 -2.60 -24.01
C TRP A 417 2.04 -1.11 -23.75
N ARG A 418 2.96 -0.54 -24.54
CA ARG A 418 3.47 0.83 -24.39
C ARG A 418 3.09 1.72 -25.57
N LEU A 419 2.88 3.00 -25.29
CA LEU A 419 2.81 4.02 -26.32
C LEU A 419 4.17 4.15 -27.02
N GLN A 420 4.18 4.04 -28.35
CA GLN A 420 5.43 4.18 -29.13
C GLN A 420 5.78 5.63 -29.49
N LYS A 421 4.82 6.52 -29.36
CA LYS A 421 4.94 7.96 -29.52
C LYS A 421 3.81 8.60 -28.73
N SER A 422 3.94 9.89 -28.42
CA SER A 422 2.84 10.63 -27.85
C SER A 422 1.60 10.49 -28.73
N TYR A 423 0.51 10.13 -28.07
CA TYR A 423 -0.84 10.08 -28.59
C TYR A 423 -1.65 11.05 -27.74
N PRO A 424 -1.54 12.36 -28.03
CA PRO A 424 -2.19 13.36 -27.20
C PRO A 424 -3.69 13.17 -27.34
N ALA A 425 -4.35 12.80 -26.24
CA ALA A 425 -5.69 13.31 -26.02
C ALA A 425 -5.53 14.82 -25.86
N PHE A 426 -6.41 15.65 -26.42
CA PHE A 426 -6.24 17.10 -26.48
C PHE A 426 -6.41 17.79 -25.10
N ILE A 427 -5.86 17.21 -24.03
CA ILE A 427 -5.95 17.72 -22.67
C ILE A 427 -4.92 18.83 -22.48
N LYS A 428 -5.40 20.06 -22.64
CA LYS A 428 -4.65 21.27 -22.27
C LYS A 428 -4.84 21.64 -20.80
N ASP A 429 -5.86 21.08 -20.14
CA ASP A 429 -6.11 21.36 -18.74
C ASP A 429 -5.04 20.70 -17.87
N THR A 430 -4.11 21.52 -17.39
CA THR A 430 -3.04 21.10 -16.49
C THR A 430 -3.51 20.92 -15.05
N ALA A 431 -4.74 21.34 -14.68
CA ALA A 431 -5.23 21.19 -13.31
C ALA A 431 -5.35 19.72 -12.90
N ILE A 432 -5.65 18.82 -13.85
CA ILE A 432 -5.70 17.37 -13.60
C ILE A 432 -4.35 16.77 -13.16
N LEU A 433 -3.22 17.44 -13.46
CA LEU A 433 -1.89 17.01 -13.00
C LEU A 433 -1.70 17.13 -11.49
N LEU A 434 -2.52 17.95 -10.79
CA LEU A 434 -2.54 17.99 -9.33
C LEU A 434 -3.10 16.69 -8.74
N LEU A 435 -3.99 16.01 -9.48
CA LEU A 435 -4.60 14.75 -9.07
C LEU A 435 -3.84 13.53 -9.61
N ILE A 436 -3.25 13.64 -10.80
CA ILE A 436 -2.63 12.53 -11.55
C ILE A 436 -1.20 12.93 -11.97
N PRO A 437 -0.26 13.08 -11.02
CA PRO A 437 1.08 13.56 -11.33
C PRO A 437 2.00 12.52 -11.99
N PHE A 438 1.67 11.23 -11.88
CA PHE A 438 2.51 10.12 -12.35
C PHE A 438 1.71 9.13 -13.20
N ASP A 439 2.41 8.44 -14.10
CA ASP A 439 1.89 7.33 -14.90
C ASP A 439 2.17 5.96 -14.24
N MET A 440 1.88 4.87 -14.97
CA MET A 440 2.04 3.50 -14.47
C MET A 440 3.48 3.07 -14.18
N ASP A 441 4.46 3.78 -14.75
CA ASP A 441 5.89 3.57 -14.51
C ASP A 441 6.45 4.48 -13.42
N GLY A 442 5.59 5.32 -12.81
CA GLY A 442 6.02 6.36 -11.88
C GLY A 442 6.77 7.51 -12.56
N GLN A 443 6.68 7.61 -13.89
CA GLN A 443 7.22 8.74 -14.61
C GLN A 443 6.28 9.95 -14.45
N PRO A 444 6.82 11.18 -14.38
CA PRO A 444 5.99 12.37 -14.26
C PRO A 444 5.20 12.61 -15.54
N ARG A 445 3.90 12.89 -15.41
CA ARG A 445 3.07 13.34 -16.52
C ARG A 445 3.36 14.81 -16.85
N LYS A 446 3.43 15.14 -18.14
CA LYS A 446 3.69 16.49 -18.66
C LYS A 446 2.77 16.80 -19.84
N ALA A 447 2.15 17.98 -19.86
CA ALA A 447 1.29 18.36 -20.97
C ALA A 447 2.07 18.49 -22.30
N PRO A 448 1.46 18.16 -23.47
CA PRO A 448 0.13 17.56 -23.61
C PRO A 448 0.10 16.12 -23.07
N LEU A 449 -1.01 15.74 -22.42
CA LEU A 449 -1.13 14.45 -21.76
C LEU A 449 -1.54 13.36 -22.75
N ASP A 450 -0.96 12.17 -22.60
CA ASP A 450 -1.39 10.98 -23.32
C ASP A 450 -2.51 10.27 -22.54
N ALA A 451 -3.50 9.76 -23.28
CA ALA A 451 -4.52 8.87 -22.71
C ALA A 451 -3.90 7.54 -22.26
N GLY A 452 -4.58 6.86 -21.35
CA GLY A 452 -4.16 5.57 -20.81
C GLY A 452 -3.07 5.69 -19.74
N ALA A 453 -2.67 4.51 -19.25
CA ALA A 453 -1.84 4.37 -18.07
C ALA A 453 -0.38 4.71 -18.28
N ASP A 454 0.08 4.63 -19.52
CA ASP A 454 1.41 5.03 -19.95
C ASP A 454 1.36 6.51 -20.39
N GLN A 455 2.39 7.28 -20.06
CA GLN A 455 2.65 8.52 -20.76
C GLN A 455 3.92 8.35 -21.58
N PHE A 456 3.89 8.71 -22.87
CA PHE A 456 5.09 8.63 -23.69
C PHE A 456 6.18 9.53 -23.12
N SER A 457 7.20 8.91 -22.55
CA SER A 457 8.24 9.59 -21.78
C SER A 457 9.59 8.94 -22.01
N GLN A 458 10.64 9.75 -21.91
CA GLN A 458 12.03 9.31 -21.90
C GLN A 458 12.62 9.37 -20.47
N ALA A 459 11.81 9.73 -19.46
CA ALA A 459 12.24 9.72 -18.08
C ALA A 459 12.56 8.29 -17.62
N ALA A 460 13.40 8.12 -16.59
CA ALA A 460 13.61 6.79 -16.03
C ALA A 460 12.32 6.30 -15.35
N ALA A 461 11.89 5.08 -15.68
CA ALA A 461 10.81 4.41 -14.97
C ALA A 461 11.27 4.06 -13.54
N THR A 462 10.39 4.27 -12.57
CA THR A 462 10.60 3.93 -11.15
C THR A 462 9.69 2.81 -10.66
N ALA A 463 8.69 2.43 -11.46
CA ALA A 463 7.79 1.32 -11.22
C ALA A 463 7.66 0.44 -12.47
N TRP A 464 7.35 -0.83 -12.26
CA TRP A 464 7.16 -1.85 -13.30
C TRP A 464 6.45 -3.06 -12.69
N PRO A 465 5.90 -3.98 -13.52
CA PRO A 465 5.39 -5.25 -13.04
C PRO A 465 6.47 -6.04 -12.28
N LEU A 466 6.14 -6.47 -11.07
CA LEU A 466 7.08 -7.07 -10.14
C LEU A 466 7.30 -8.55 -10.43
N THR A 467 8.49 -9.02 -10.04
CA THR A 467 8.83 -10.43 -9.95
C THR A 467 9.11 -10.83 -8.50
N LYS A 468 9.14 -12.15 -8.23
CA LYS A 468 9.47 -12.68 -6.91
C LYS A 468 10.90 -12.34 -6.46
N GLU A 469 11.82 -12.02 -7.38
CA GLU A 469 13.19 -11.61 -7.04
C GLU A 469 13.24 -10.18 -6.48
N GLN A 470 12.22 -9.37 -6.76
CA GLN A 470 12.10 -7.98 -6.33
C GLN A 470 11.26 -7.85 -5.04
N THR A 471 10.57 -8.91 -4.64
CA THR A 471 9.67 -8.95 -3.50
C THR A 471 9.94 -10.16 -2.60
N GLY A 472 9.36 -10.16 -1.40
CA GLY A 472 9.47 -11.32 -0.50
C GLY A 472 10.79 -11.43 0.25
N ALA A 473 10.87 -12.47 1.08
CA ALA A 473 11.91 -12.64 2.10
C ALA A 473 13.33 -12.77 1.56
N GLN A 474 13.47 -13.19 0.31
CA GLN A 474 14.75 -13.42 -0.36
C GLN A 474 15.16 -12.30 -1.31
N ALA A 475 14.33 -11.27 -1.48
CA ALA A 475 14.67 -10.14 -2.35
C ALA A 475 15.87 -9.35 -1.80
N VAL A 476 16.75 -8.96 -2.72
CA VAL A 476 17.91 -8.12 -2.41
C VAL A 476 17.42 -6.70 -2.19
N GLN A 477 17.47 -6.21 -0.95
CA GLN A 477 17.10 -4.83 -0.67
C GLN A 477 18.09 -3.87 -1.33
N PRO A 478 17.62 -2.79 -1.98
CA PRO A 478 18.48 -1.66 -2.27
C PRO A 478 19.05 -1.13 -0.94
N ARG A 479 20.36 -0.84 -0.89
CA ARG A 479 20.98 -0.28 0.33
C ARG A 479 20.26 1.01 0.71
N SER A 480 19.50 0.96 1.81
CA SER A 480 18.81 2.05 2.51
C SER A 480 18.15 3.12 1.63
N SER A 481 16.85 2.98 1.36
CA SER A 481 15.99 4.14 1.15
C SER A 481 15.28 4.45 2.47
N THR A 482 15.83 5.36 3.27
CA THR A 482 15.04 6.03 4.31
C THR A 482 14.00 6.90 3.61
N ARG A 483 12.72 6.66 3.89
CA ARG A 483 11.65 7.62 3.61
C ARG A 483 11.43 8.48 4.84
#